data_AF-A0A956LJN5-F1
#
_entry.id   AF-A0A956LJN5-F1
#
_cell.length_a   1.000
_cell.length_b   1.000
_cell.length_c   1.000
_cell.angle_alpha   90.00
_cell.angle_beta   90.00
_cell.angle_gamma   90.00
#
_symmetry.space_group_name_H-M   'P 1'
#
loop_
_entity.id
_entity.type
_entity.pdbx_description
1 polymer ?
#
loop_
_entity_poly.entity_id
_entity_poly.type
_entity_poly.pdbx_seq_one_letter_code
_entity_poly.pdbx_strand_id
1 'polypeptide(L)' 'MPIRTADEYIESLRGRDLAVYLFGERVAEPVDHPVIRPSINAVAETYRLA' A
#
# COMPACT_ATOMS: atom_id res chain seq x y z
N MET A 1 5.21 -6.62 15.67
CA MET A 1 4.20 -7.69 15.52
C MET A 1 4.18 -8.08 14.04
N PRO A 2 4.08 -9.37 13.67
CA PRO A 2 3.95 -9.75 12.27
C PRO A 2 2.58 -9.30 11.73
N ILE A 3 2.56 -8.86 10.47
CA ILE A 3 1.35 -8.49 9.72
C ILE A 3 0.65 -9.78 9.29
N ARG A 4 -0.63 -9.94 9.63
CA ARG A 4 -1.41 -11.16 9.40
C ARG A 4 -2.67 -10.95 8.58
N THR A 5 -3.11 -9.70 8.41
CA THR A 5 -4.33 -9.41 7.66
C THR A 5 -4.06 -8.41 6.55
N ALA A 6 -4.93 -8.41 5.53
CA ALA A 6 -4.92 -7.42 4.47
C ALA A 6 -4.99 -5.98 5.01
N ASP A 7 -5.82 -5.73 6.02
CA ASP A 7 -6.00 -4.40 6.60
C ASP A 7 -4.75 -3.96 7.37
N GLU A 8 -4.11 -4.87 8.13
CA GLU A 8 -2.83 -4.59 8.79
C GLU A 8 -1.73 -4.28 7.76
N TYR A 9 -1.71 -4.96 6.62
CA TYR A 9 -0.76 -4.67 5.54
C TYR A 9 -1.00 -3.28 4.96
N ILE A 10 -2.24 -2.95 4.58
CA ILE A 10 -2.58 -1.63 4.03
C ILE A 10 -2.24 -0.53 5.03
N GLU A 11 -2.60 -0.71 6.29
CA GLU A 11 -2.31 0.26 7.35
C GLU A 11 -0.81 0.42 7.59
N SER A 12 -0.05 -0.67 7.49
CA SER A 12 1.41 -0.62 7.62
C SER A 12 2.10 0.22 6.56
N LEU A 13 1.43 0.55 5.44
CA LEU A 13 1.99 1.38 4.38
C LEU A 13 1.75 2.88 4.59
N ARG A 14 0.76 3.27 5.41
CA ARG A 14 0.35 4.65 5.60
C ARG A 14 1.39 5.47 6.36
N GLY A 15 1.52 6.75 5.99
CA GLY A 15 2.37 7.69 6.73
C GLY A 15 3.88 7.36 6.73
N ARG A 16 4.34 6.47 5.84
CA ARG A 16 5.74 6.02 5.76
C ARG A 16 6.67 6.95 4.96
N ASP A 17 6.15 8.06 4.46
CA ASP A 17 6.85 8.99 3.57
C ASP A 17 7.60 8.25 2.43
N LEU A 18 6.89 7.30 1.79
CA LEU A 18 7.48 6.46 0.75
C LEU A 18 7.90 7.32 -0.44
N ALA A 19 9.11 7.10 -0.95
CA ALA A 19 9.62 7.75 -2.16
C ALA A 19 8.99 7.15 -3.42
N VAL A 20 7.70 7.39 -3.61
CA VAL A 20 6.92 6.91 -4.76
C VAL A 20 6.71 8.04 -5.74
N TYR A 21 7.03 7.78 -7.01
CA TYR A 21 6.87 8.73 -8.10
C TYR A 21 5.92 8.17 -9.15
N LEU A 22 4.99 8.99 -9.61
CA LEU A 22 4.06 8.68 -10.69
C LEU A 22 4.05 9.84 -11.68
N PHE A 23 4.25 9.55 -12.96
CA PHE A 23 4.36 10.55 -14.03
C PHE A 23 5.38 11.69 -13.75
N GLY A 24 6.44 11.38 -13.01
CA GLY A 24 7.49 12.34 -12.65
C GLY A 24 7.21 13.17 -11.39
N GLU A 25 6.04 13.00 -10.75
CA GLU A 25 5.68 13.70 -9.52
C GLU A 25 5.72 12.78 -8.30
N ARG A 26 6.09 13.32 -7.14
CA ARG A 26 6.11 12.57 -5.88
C ARG A 26 4.68 12.45 -5.33
N VAL A 27 4.27 11.22 -5.01
CA VAL A 27 2.98 10.94 -4.39
C VAL A 27 3.13 10.92 -2.87
N ALA A 28 2.47 11.87 -2.19
CA ALA A 28 2.58 12.01 -0.73
C ALA A 28 1.95 10.85 0.04
N GLU A 29 0.80 10.35 -0.41
CA GLU A 29 0.11 9.21 0.19
C GLU A 29 -0.24 8.18 -0.90
N PRO A 30 0.67 7.25 -1.22
CA PRO A 30 0.47 6.27 -2.30
C PRO A 30 -0.61 5.24 -1.96
N VAL A 31 -0.96 5.04 -0.68
CA VAL A 31 -1.96 4.05 -0.26
C VAL A 31 -3.36 4.38 -0.78
N ASP A 32 -3.70 5.66 -0.93
CA ASP A 32 -5.00 6.11 -1.42
C ASP A 32 -4.97 6.55 -2.89
N HIS A 33 -3.82 6.50 -3.54
CA HIS A 33 -3.69 6.96 -4.91
C HIS A 33 -4.40 5.97 -5.87
N PRO A 34 -5.36 6.43 -6.71
CA PRO A 34 -6.24 5.55 -7.49
C PRO A 34 -5.51 4.63 -8.47
N VAL A 35 -4.35 5.07 -9.00
CA VAL A 35 -3.51 4.27 -9.89
C VAL A 35 -2.68 3.22 -9.12
N ILE A 36 -2.34 3.48 -7.87
CA ILE A 36 -1.44 2.62 -7.07
C ILE A 36 -2.24 1.60 -6.25
N ARG A 37 -3.43 1.99 -5.78
CA ARG A 37 -4.30 1.18 -4.94
C ARG A 37 -4.57 -0.24 -5.47
N PRO A 38 -4.79 -0.47 -6.78
CA PRO A 38 -4.99 -1.83 -7.29
C PRO A 38 -3.80 -2.76 -7.02
N SER A 39 -2.56 -2.26 -7.16
CA SER A 39 -1.34 -3.04 -6.87
C SER A 39 -1.21 -3.37 -5.38
N ILE A 40 -1.56 -2.42 -4.50
CA ILE A 40 -1.58 -2.65 -3.05
C ILE A 40 -2.63 -3.71 -2.71
N ASN A 41 -3.83 -3.64 -3.29
CA ASN A 41 -4.89 -4.62 -3.05
C ASN A 41 -4.48 -6.03 -3.49
N ALA A 42 -3.75 -6.16 -4.62
CA ALA A 42 -3.26 -7.44 -5.10
C ALA A 42 -2.30 -8.11 -4.10
N VAL A 43 -1.41 -7.32 -3.48
CA VAL A 43 -0.52 -7.83 -2.41
C VAL A 43 -1.30 -8.07 -1.12
N ALA A 44 -2.26 -7.22 -0.78
CA ALA A 44 -3.11 -7.41 0.40
C ALA A 44 -3.85 -8.75 0.38
N GLU A 45 -4.25 -9.24 -0.79
CA GLU A 45 -4.90 -10.55 -0.94
C GLU A 45 -4.00 -11.71 -0.49
N THR A 46 -2.67 -11.59 -0.63
CA THR A 46 -1.75 -12.64 -0.13
C THR A 46 -1.79 -12.78 1.39
N TYR A 47 -2.19 -11.72 2.10
CA TYR A 47 -2.38 -11.74 3.55
C TYR A 47 -3.78 -12.23 3.97
N ARG A 48 -4.77 -12.33 3.06
CA ARG A 48 -6.04 -13.02 3.36
C ARG A 48 -5.93 -14.54 3.24
N LEU A 49 -5.03 -15.00 2.36
CA LEU A 49 -4.85 -16.42 2.06
C LEU A 49 -3.87 -17.13 3.02
N ALA A 50 -3.05 -16.35 3.75
CA ALA A 50 -2.06 -16.83 4.71
C ALA A 50 -2.66 -16.99 6.12
#